data_AF-A0A656YVD5-F1
#
_entry.id   AF-A0A656YVD5-F1
#
_cell.length_a   1.000
_cell.length_b   1.000
_cell.length_c   1.000
_cell.angle_alpha   90.00
_cell.angle_beta   90.00
_cell.angle_gamma   90.00
#
_symmetry.space_group_name_H-M   'P 1'
#
loop_
_entity.id
_entity.type
_entity.pdbx_description
1 polymer ?
#
loop_
_entity_poly.entity_id
_entity_poly.type
_entity_poly.pdbx_seq_one_letter_code
_entity_poly.pdbx_strand_id
1 'polypeptide(L)' 'MSALYTSGDPAKETLKVADERSVQLIVVERLRDSVTSVFLGSEINRLKNDAPCDVITVKPEKGKT' A
#
# COMPACT_ATOMS: atom_id res chain seq x y z
N MET A 1 6.31 -20.54 -11.36
CA MET A 1 7.06 -19.79 -10.32
C MET A 1 6.46 -18.39 -10.28
N SER A 2 5.82 -17.98 -9.18
CA SER A 2 5.26 -16.62 -9.11
C SER A 2 6.37 -15.61 -8.88
N ALA A 3 6.36 -14.48 -9.59
CA ALA A 3 7.33 -13.42 -9.39
C ALA A 3 7.27 -12.90 -7.95
N LEU A 4 8.44 -12.80 -7.29
CA LEU A 4 8.58 -12.26 -5.94
C LEU A 4 8.50 -10.72 -5.93
N TYR A 5 8.85 -10.10 -7.06
CA TYR A 5 8.78 -8.67 -7.27
C TYR A 5 8.24 -8.37 -8.67
N THR A 6 7.70 -7.18 -8.85
CA THR A 6 7.26 -6.65 -10.14
C THR A 6 7.71 -5.20 -10.27
N SER A 7 7.59 -4.64 -11.47
CA SER A 7 7.92 -3.24 -11.78
C SER A 7 6.71 -2.57 -12.42
N GLY A 8 6.47 -1.31 -12.06
CA GLY A 8 5.35 -0.54 -12.59
C GLY A 8 4.83 0.47 -11.57
N ASP A 9 3.60 0.92 -11.78
CA ASP A 9 2.89 1.73 -10.80
C ASP A 9 2.53 0.87 -9.56
N PRO A 10 3.02 1.21 -8.36
CA PRO A 10 2.85 0.35 -7.18
C PRO A 10 1.38 0.06 -6.86
N ALA A 11 0.50 1.07 -6.98
CA ALA A 11 -0.92 0.88 -6.69
C ALA A 11 -1.58 -0.05 -7.71
N LYS A 12 -1.34 0.15 -9.01
CA LYS A 12 -1.89 -0.68 -10.09
C LYS A 12 -1.44 -2.14 -9.98
N GLU A 13 -0.15 -2.37 -9.78
CA GLU A 13 0.39 -3.73 -9.69
C GLU A 13 -0.09 -4.45 -8.42
N THR A 14 -0.21 -3.74 -7.31
CA THR A 14 -0.75 -4.30 -6.07
C THR A 14 -2.22 -4.69 -6.22
N LEU A 15 -3.06 -3.82 -6.80
CA LEU A 15 -4.48 -4.09 -7.02
C LEU A 15 -4.70 -5.28 -7.95
N LYS A 16 -3.90 -5.38 -9.03
CA LYS A 16 -3.92 -6.52 -9.94
C LYS A 16 -3.65 -7.83 -9.20
N VAL A 17 -2.62 -7.88 -8.36
CA VAL A 17 -2.30 -9.07 -7.58
C VAL A 17 -3.38 -9.37 -6.53
N ALA A 18 -3.97 -8.34 -5.93
CA ALA A 18 -5.03 -8.51 -4.95
C ALA A 18 -6.25 -9.22 -5.53
N ASP A 19 -6.64 -8.84 -6.75
CA ASP A 19 -7.72 -9.48 -7.52
C ASP A 19 -7.33 -10.89 -7.98
N GLU A 20 -6.20 -11.04 -8.68
CA GLU A 20 -5.74 -12.31 -9.27
C GLU A 20 -5.51 -13.42 -8.24
N ARG A 21 -5.18 -13.06 -7.00
CA ARG A 21 -4.82 -14.02 -5.94
C ARG A 21 -5.80 -14.07 -4.77
N SER A 22 -6.92 -13.36 -4.88
CA SER A 22 -7.91 -13.27 -3.78
C SER A 22 -7.26 -12.88 -2.45
N VAL A 23 -6.36 -11.88 -2.49
CA VAL A 23 -5.69 -11.37 -1.29
C VAL A 23 -6.75 -10.79 -0.35
N GLN A 24 -6.61 -11.07 0.95
CA GLN A 24 -7.57 -10.63 1.96
C GLN A 24 -7.13 -9.36 2.70
N LEU A 25 -5.84 -9.02 2.64
CA LEU A 25 -5.27 -7.88 3.34
C LEU A 25 -4.05 -7.31 2.59
N ILE A 26 -4.04 -6.00 2.39
CA ILE A 26 -2.88 -5.22 1.95
C ILE A 26 -2.35 -4.42 3.16
N VAL A 27 -1.05 -4.54 3.43
CA VAL A 27 -0.35 -3.74 4.45
C VAL A 27 0.59 -2.78 3.73
N VAL A 28 0.43 -1.49 3.99
CA VAL A 28 1.24 -0.43 3.38
C VAL A 28 1.78 0.52 4.43
N GLU A 29 3.07 0.81 4.37
CA GLU A 29 3.70 1.82 5.22
C GLU A 29 3.63 3.19 4.55
N ARG A 30 3.36 4.24 5.34
CA ARG A 30 3.52 5.62 4.88
C ARG A 30 4.99 6.05 5.04
N LEU A 31 5.72 6.13 3.93
CA LEU A 31 7.17 6.45 3.91
C LEU A 31 7.56 7.89 4.29
N ARG A 32 6.61 8.83 4.46
CA ARG A 32 6.94 10.24 4.78
C ARG A 32 5.98 10.89 5.78
N ASP A 33 6.56 11.44 6.85
CA ASP A 33 5.92 12.37 7.79
C ASP A 33 5.87 13.83 7.27
N SER A 34 6.51 14.15 6.13
CA SER A 34 6.95 15.52 5.82
C SER A 34 6.15 16.33 4.80
N VAL A 35 4.92 15.96 4.44
CA VAL A 35 4.03 16.89 3.70
C VAL A 35 2.63 16.79 4.29
N THR A 36 2.40 17.64 5.30
CA THR A 36 1.14 17.87 6.01
C THR A 36 0.50 16.62 6.65
N SER A 37 -0.03 16.80 7.85
CA SER A 37 -0.63 15.75 8.69
C SER A 37 -1.87 15.06 8.07
N VAL A 38 -2.23 15.36 6.82
CA VAL A 38 -3.53 15.03 6.21
C VAL A 38 -3.42 14.18 4.92
N PHE A 39 -2.27 14.12 4.23
CA PHE A 39 -2.19 13.41 2.94
C PHE A 39 -1.50 12.05 3.02
N LEU A 40 -2.28 10.97 2.91
CA LEU A 40 -1.82 9.57 2.84
C LEU A 40 -0.96 9.25 1.59
N GLY A 41 -0.87 10.17 0.62
CA GLY A 41 -0.28 9.93 -0.69
C GLY A 41 -1.31 9.38 -1.68
N SER A 42 -1.17 9.73 -2.96
CA SER A 42 -2.11 9.34 -4.03
C SER A 42 -2.23 7.82 -4.19
N GLU A 43 -1.14 7.10 -3.96
CA GLU A 43 -1.03 5.66 -4.10
C GLU A 43 -1.78 4.94 -2.99
N ILE A 44 -1.60 5.36 -1.73
CA ILE A 44 -2.32 4.77 -0.59
C ILE A 44 -3.82 5.08 -0.70
N ASN A 45 -4.19 6.28 -1.13
CA ASN A 45 -5.60 6.61 -1.38
C ASN A 45 -6.21 5.71 -2.45
N ARG A 46 -5.48 5.47 -3.54
CA ARG A 46 -5.92 4.57 -4.60
C ARG A 46 -6.09 3.13 -4.11
N LEU A 47 -5.14 2.62 -3.33
CA LEU A 47 -5.27 1.30 -2.72
C LEU A 47 -6.52 1.20 -1.83
N LYS A 48 -6.76 2.19 -0.97
CA LYS A 48 -7.94 2.20 -0.09
C LYS A 48 -9.28 2.28 -0.83
N ASN A 49 -9.30 2.95 -1.98
CA ASN A 49 -10.52 3.15 -2.74
C ASN A 49 -10.84 1.96 -3.67
N ASP A 50 -9.80 1.35 -4.25
CA ASP A 50 -9.96 0.41 -5.36
C ASP A 50 -9.71 -1.05 -4.95
N ALA A 51 -9.14 -1.32 -3.76
CA ALA A 51 -8.82 -2.68 -3.35
C ALA A 51 -10.09 -3.51 -3.10
N PRO A 52 -10.13 -4.78 -3.54
CA PRO A 52 -11.22 -5.70 -3.23
C PRO A 52 -11.14 -6.27 -1.81
N CYS A 53 -10.22 -5.76 -0.98
CA CYS A 53 -9.88 -6.29 0.33
C CYS A 53 -9.45 -5.19 1.30
N ASP A 54 -9.26 -5.56 2.56
CA ASP A 54 -8.86 -4.62 3.61
C ASP A 54 -7.47 -4.02 3.32
N VAL A 55 -7.33 -2.72 3.60
CA VAL A 55 -6.05 -2.01 3.45
C VAL A 55 -5.68 -1.34 4.77
N ILE A 56 -4.61 -1.82 5.39
CA ILE A 56 -4.08 -1.27 6.64
C ILE A 56 -2.86 -0.41 6.34
N THR A 57 -2.90 0.84 6.81
CA THR A 57 -1.73 1.73 6.81
C THR A 57 -1.00 1.61 8.13
N VAL A 58 0.26 1.19 8.10
CA VAL A 58 1.14 1.19 9.27
C VAL A 58 2.02 2.44 9.29
N LYS A 59 2.40 2.86 10.49
CA LYS A 59 3.38 3.93 10.69
C LYS A 59 4.65 3.30 11.24
N PRO A 60 5.84 3.80 10.86
CA PRO A 60 7.06 3.38 11.52
C PRO A 60 6.92 3.66 13.02
N GLU A 61 7.37 2.72 13.86
CA GLU A 61 7.60 3.06 15.27
C GLU A 61 8.59 4.22 15.30
N LYS A 62 8.28 5.28 16.05
CA LYS A 62 9.28 6.31 16.33
C LYS A 62 10.49 5.60 16.92
N GLY A 63 11.60 5.59 16.19
CA GLY A 63 12.85 5.06 16.69
C GLY A 63 13.15 5.70 18.04
N LYS A 64 13.50 4.87 19.03
CA LYS A 64 14.40 5.27 20.11
C LYS A 64 15.72 5.70 19.45
N THR A 65 15.80 6.94 18.98
CA THR A 65 17.04 7.64 18.67
C THR A 65 17.36 8.55 19.83
#